data_AF-A0A0A2VRM7-F1
#
_entry.id   AF-A0A0A2VRM7-F1
#
_cell.length_a   1.000
_cell.length_b   1.000
_cell.length_c   1.000
_cell.angle_alpha   90.00
_cell.angle_beta   90.00
_cell.angle_gamma   90.00
#
_symmetry.space_group_name_H-M   'P 1'
#
loop_
_entity.id
_entity.type
_entity.pdbx_description
1 polymer ?
#
loop_
_entity_poly.entity_id
_entity_poly.type
_entity_poly.pdbx_seq_one_letter_code
_entity_poly.pdbx_strand_id
1 'polypeptide(L)'
;MPLWRSRDTPLRALYRIYEAVCARDGNLIASETQYFWRQTGWPTAGIPEPPACENEEQYAVMAATAETLVDCFNWRLQLGLRRNDGPFTNVYKEPPPTSPEAYPSWTLTAGKLPEKLILGTRTTYIESPFHRRNIYIATGDFYSV
;
A
#
# COMPACT_ATOMS: atom_id res chain seq x y z
N MET A 1 0.56 1.20 22.91
CA MET A 1 0.15 2.44 22.21
C MET A 1 -1.31 2.40 21.72
N PRO A 2 -2.33 2.61 22.58
CA PRO A 2 -3.73 2.62 22.14
C PRO A 2 -4.25 3.99 21.66
N LEU A 3 -3.78 5.10 22.24
CA LEU A 3 -4.29 6.45 21.96
C LEU A 3 -4.01 6.95 20.53
N TRP A 4 -2.86 6.57 19.97
CA TRP A 4 -2.50 6.94 18.60
C TRP A 4 -3.36 6.22 17.57
N ARG A 5 -3.74 4.96 17.84
CA ARG A 5 -4.58 4.15 16.95
C ARG A 5 -6.01 4.67 16.85
N SER A 6 -6.60 5.14 17.96
CA SER A 6 -8.00 5.60 17.96
C SER A 6 -8.24 6.89 17.16
N ARG A 7 -7.18 7.68 16.91
CA ARG A 7 -7.22 8.90 16.10
C ARG A 7 -6.50 8.76 14.77
N ASP A 8 -6.06 7.55 14.44
CA ASP A 8 -5.34 7.32 13.20
C ASP A 8 -6.30 7.32 12.01
N THR A 9 -5.76 7.58 10.83
CA THR A 9 -6.55 7.65 9.60
C THR A 9 -5.83 6.92 8.47
N PRO A 10 -6.56 6.46 7.43
CA PRO A 10 -5.93 5.83 6.28
C PRO A 10 -4.86 6.71 5.63
N LEU A 11 -5.07 8.03 5.60
CA LEU A 11 -4.09 8.98 5.07
C LEU A 11 -2.80 9.02 5.89
N ARG A 12 -2.90 9.06 7.21
CA ARG A 12 -1.72 9.08 8.10
C ARG A 12 -0.91 7.79 8.00
N ALA A 13 -1.59 6.65 7.89
CA ALA A 13 -0.93 5.38 7.64
C ALA A 13 -0.26 5.36 6.26
N LEU A 14 -0.90 5.89 5.22
CA LEU A 14 -0.29 6.03 3.90
C LEU A 14 1.00 6.88 3.95
N TYR A 15 1.00 8.01 4.66
CA TYR A 15 2.22 8.82 4.85
C TYR A 15 3.35 8.05 5.52
N ARG A 16 3.07 7.23 6.54
CA ARG A 16 4.09 6.40 7.18
C ARG A 16 4.67 5.34 6.24
N ILE A 17 3.82 4.72 5.41
CA ILE A 17 4.26 3.75 4.41
C ILE A 17 5.09 4.45 3.32
N TYR A 18 4.67 5.64 2.87
CA TYR A 18 5.42 6.49 1.96
C TYR A 18 6.80 6.85 2.54
N GLU A 19 6.88 7.26 3.80
CA GLU A 19 8.16 7.54 4.46
C GLU A 19 9.06 6.30 4.50
N ALA A 20 8.49 5.13 4.81
CA ALA A 20 9.20 3.86 4.80
C ALA A 20 9.69 3.46 3.39
N VAL A 21 8.89 3.71 2.35
CA VAL A 21 9.26 3.55 0.94
C VAL A 21 10.45 4.42 0.58
N CYS A 22 10.41 5.71 0.94
CA CYS A 22 11.49 6.65 0.69
C CYS A 22 12.77 6.29 1.47
N ALA A 23 12.60 5.83 2.73
CA ALA A 23 13.69 5.35 3.58
C ALA A 23 14.23 3.97 3.17
N ARG A 24 13.51 3.25 2.28
CA ARG A 24 13.82 1.88 1.85
C ARG A 24 13.84 0.89 3.04
N ASP A 25 12.99 1.14 4.02
CA ASP A 25 12.85 0.29 5.20
C ASP A 25 11.74 -0.74 4.98
N GLY A 26 12.13 -1.91 4.47
CA GLY A 26 11.22 -3.02 4.20
C GLY A 26 10.47 -3.51 5.44
N ASN A 27 11.08 -3.45 6.62
CA ASN A 27 10.42 -3.87 7.86
C ASN A 27 9.29 -2.90 8.23
N LEU A 28 9.53 -1.59 8.07
CA LEU A 28 8.50 -0.58 8.28
C LEU A 28 7.38 -0.69 7.23
N ILE A 29 7.72 -0.89 5.94
CA ILE A 29 6.73 -1.12 4.88
C ILE A 29 5.82 -2.30 5.24
N ALA A 30 6.42 -3.44 5.60
CA ALA A 30 5.69 -4.65 5.99
C ALA A 30 4.78 -4.40 7.20
N SER A 31 5.32 -3.80 8.26
CA SER A 31 4.59 -3.60 9.52
C SER A 31 3.44 -2.59 9.38
N GLU A 32 3.62 -1.48 8.66
CA GLU A 32 2.59 -0.47 8.45
C GLU A 32 1.53 -0.96 7.44
N THR A 33 1.92 -1.72 6.42
CA THR A 33 0.98 -2.38 5.50
C THR A 33 0.09 -3.37 6.26
N GLN A 34 0.69 -4.16 7.15
CA GLN A 34 -0.05 -5.10 8.01
C GLN A 34 -0.95 -4.37 9.02
N TYR A 35 -0.50 -3.24 9.54
CA TYR A 35 -1.32 -2.40 10.41
C TYR A 35 -2.54 -1.84 9.67
N PHE A 36 -2.36 -1.33 8.44
CA PHE A 36 -3.45 -0.84 7.58
C PHE A 36 -4.45 -1.96 7.28
N TRP A 37 -3.96 -3.15 6.87
CA TRP A 37 -4.80 -4.31 6.57
C TRP A 37 -5.78 -4.64 7.71
N ARG A 38 -5.32 -4.55 8.97
CA ARG A 38 -6.14 -4.83 10.15
C ARG A 38 -7.18 -3.76 10.47
N GLN A 39 -7.13 -2.58 9.82
CA GLN A 39 -8.16 -1.55 9.96
C GLN A 39 -9.33 -1.86 9.01
N THR A 40 -10.26 -2.70 9.47
CA THR A 40 -11.44 -3.12 8.69
C THR A 40 -12.34 -1.97 8.26
N GLY A 41 -12.33 -0.86 9.01
CA GLY A 41 -13.08 0.36 8.68
C GLY A 41 -12.41 1.28 7.66
N TRP A 42 -11.24 0.92 7.13
CA TRP A 42 -10.48 1.74 6.18
C TRP A 42 -10.51 1.11 4.78
N PRO A 43 -11.52 1.41 3.95
CA PRO A 43 -11.51 0.97 2.55
C PRO A 43 -10.36 1.64 1.80
N THR A 44 -9.67 0.92 0.92
CA THR A 44 -8.55 1.52 0.16
C THR A 44 -9.03 2.63 -0.78
N ALA A 45 -10.20 2.45 -1.40
CA ALA A 45 -10.80 3.47 -2.25
C ALA A 45 -11.15 4.76 -1.46
N GLY A 46 -11.29 4.67 -0.14
CA GLY A 46 -11.58 5.80 0.74
C GLY A 46 -10.35 6.49 1.31
N ILE A 47 -9.13 6.13 0.86
CA ILE A 47 -7.93 6.90 1.20
C ILE A 47 -8.07 8.30 0.57
N PRO A 48 -8.15 9.37 1.37
CA PRO A 48 -8.33 10.71 0.82
C PRO A 48 -7.06 11.17 0.11
N GLU A 49 -7.23 12.09 -0.85
CA GLU A 49 -6.11 12.70 -1.56
C GLU A 49 -5.20 13.45 -0.58
N PRO A 50 -3.86 13.30 -0.68
CA PRO A 50 -2.91 14.06 0.13
C PRO A 50 -3.04 15.56 -0.14
N PRO A 51 -3.35 16.41 0.86
CA PRO A 51 -3.60 17.84 0.64
C PRO A 51 -2.32 18.66 0.35
N ALA A 52 -1.14 18.10 0.58
CA ALA A 52 0.13 18.80 0.46
C ALA A 52 1.21 17.82 -0.03
N CYS A 53 1.41 17.79 -1.35
CA CYS A 53 2.65 17.26 -1.94
C CYS A 53 3.47 18.45 -2.43
N GLU A 54 4.76 18.47 -2.11
CA GLU A 54 5.69 19.55 -2.46
C GLU A 54 6.06 19.52 -3.95
N ASN A 55 6.08 18.33 -4.55
CA ASN A 55 6.46 18.12 -5.93
C ASN A 55 5.76 16.89 -6.56
N GLU A 56 5.88 16.76 -7.88
CA GLU A 56 5.30 15.67 -8.66
C GLU A 56 5.86 14.30 -8.28
N GLU A 57 7.13 14.20 -7.89
CA GLU A 57 7.76 12.95 -7.46
C GLU A 57 7.09 12.41 -6.20
N GLN A 58 6.91 13.25 -5.18
CA GLN A 58 6.23 12.90 -3.94
C GLN A 58 4.81 12.42 -4.23
N TYR A 59 4.07 13.15 -5.06
CA TYR A 59 2.70 12.76 -5.42
C TYR A 59 2.66 11.43 -6.17
N ALA A 60 3.60 11.20 -7.09
CA ALA A 60 3.70 9.96 -7.85
C ALA A 60 4.07 8.75 -6.97
N VAL A 61 5.01 8.92 -6.03
CA VAL A 61 5.37 7.87 -5.06
C VAL A 61 4.20 7.59 -4.12
N MET A 62 3.49 8.62 -3.66
CA MET A 62 2.31 8.48 -2.80
C MET A 62 1.18 7.72 -3.51
N ALA A 63 0.87 8.09 -4.76
CA ALA A 63 -0.12 7.41 -5.59
C ALA A 63 0.24 5.96 -5.85
N ALA A 64 1.50 5.70 -6.24
CA ALA A 64 2.00 4.35 -6.46
C ALA A 64 1.98 3.50 -5.18
N THR A 65 2.25 4.09 -4.02
CA THR A 65 2.15 3.43 -2.71
C THR A 65 0.71 3.01 -2.42
N ALA A 66 -0.24 3.92 -2.62
CA ALA A 66 -1.66 3.64 -2.40
C ALA A 66 -2.19 2.54 -3.34
N GLU A 67 -1.82 2.56 -4.62
CA GLU A 67 -2.18 1.51 -5.58
C GLU A 67 -1.51 0.17 -5.24
N THR A 68 -0.25 0.18 -4.81
CA THR A 68 0.46 -1.06 -4.43
C THR A 68 -0.16 -1.72 -3.19
N LEU A 69 -0.69 -0.92 -2.26
CA LEU A 69 -1.48 -1.46 -1.13
C LEU A 69 -2.72 -2.20 -1.62
N VAL A 70 -3.43 -1.66 -2.61
CA VAL A 70 -4.60 -2.33 -3.21
C VAL A 70 -4.21 -3.63 -3.88
N ASP A 71 -3.13 -3.63 -4.67
CA ASP A 71 -2.63 -4.84 -5.33
C ASP A 71 -2.23 -5.91 -4.31
N CYS A 72 -1.52 -5.53 -3.25
CA CYS A 72 -1.17 -6.41 -2.15
C CYS A 72 -2.41 -6.99 -1.46
N PHE A 73 -3.41 -6.15 -1.16
CA PHE A 73 -4.62 -6.57 -0.47
C PHE A 73 -5.46 -7.50 -1.34
N ASN A 74 -5.58 -7.22 -2.63
CA ASN A 74 -6.23 -8.13 -3.57
C ASN A 74 -5.50 -9.46 -3.67
N TRP A 75 -4.16 -9.47 -3.67
CA TRP A 75 -3.39 -10.70 -3.60
C TRP A 75 -3.65 -11.48 -2.30
N ARG A 76 -3.72 -10.82 -1.14
CA ARG A 76 -4.10 -11.46 0.14
C ARG A 76 -5.51 -12.06 0.08
N LEU A 77 -6.47 -11.36 -0.54
CA LEU A 77 -7.84 -11.86 -0.71
C LEU A 77 -7.88 -13.11 -1.61
N GLN A 78 -7.07 -13.16 -2.67
CA GLN A 78 -6.89 -14.33 -3.54
C GLN A 78 -6.30 -15.53 -2.80
N LEU A 79 -5.43 -15.29 -1.81
CA LEU A 79 -4.94 -16.34 -0.90
C LEU A 79 -5.98 -16.80 0.14
N GLY A 80 -7.18 -16.21 0.14
CA GLY A 80 -8.24 -16.53 1.09
C GLY A 80 -8.15 -15.79 2.42
N LEU A 81 -7.16 -14.89 2.60
CA LEU A 81 -7.02 -14.10 3.82
C LEU A 81 -8.10 -13.03 3.91
N ARG A 82 -8.59 -12.73 5.11
CA ARG A 82 -9.53 -11.63 5.37
C ARG A 82 -8.95 -10.66 6.41
N ARG A 83 -9.38 -9.41 6.32
CA ARG A 83 -8.94 -8.33 7.23
C ARG A 83 -9.35 -8.56 8.68
N ASN A 84 -10.46 -9.27 8.89
CA ASN A 84 -11.03 -9.62 10.19
C ASN A 84 -10.65 -11.04 10.65
N ASP A 85 -9.74 -11.72 9.95
CA ASP A 85 -9.28 -13.04 10.37
C ASP A 85 -8.57 -12.96 11.72
N GLY A 86 -8.97 -13.85 12.62
CA GLY A 86 -8.22 -14.11 13.83
C GLY A 86 -6.88 -14.79 13.52
N PRO A 87 -5.93 -14.81 14.47
CA PRO A 87 -4.60 -15.40 14.27
C PRO A 87 -4.61 -16.92 13.96
N PHE A 88 -5.74 -17.61 14.08
CA PHE A 88 -5.91 -19.03 13.79
C PHE A 88 -7.14 -19.28 12.91
N THR A 89 -7.12 -18.81 11.67
CA THR A 89 -8.13 -19.17 10.68
C THR A 89 -7.83 -20.53 10.07
N ASN A 90 -8.88 -21.34 9.90
CA ASN A 90 -8.76 -22.68 9.30
C ASN A 90 -8.53 -22.54 7.78
N VAL A 91 -7.27 -22.72 7.35
CA VAL A 91 -6.81 -22.60 5.96
C VAL A 91 -7.51 -23.59 5.01
N TYR A 92 -8.15 -24.63 5.54
CA TYR A 92 -8.85 -25.65 4.75
C TYR A 92 -10.32 -25.32 4.46
N LYS A 93 -10.84 -24.19 4.96
CA LYS A 93 -12.22 -23.76 4.68
C LYS A 93 -12.22 -22.84 3.47
N GLU A 94 -13.15 -23.07 2.54
CA GLU A 94 -13.35 -22.14 1.42
C GLU A 94 -13.58 -20.72 1.96
N PRO A 95 -12.77 -19.75 1.51
CA PRO A 95 -12.85 -18.40 2.04
C PRO A 95 -14.13 -17.73 1.53
N PRO A 96 -14.84 -16.95 2.37
CA PRO A 96 -16.12 -16.36 2.00
C PRO A 96 -15.94 -15.38 0.82
N PRO A 97 -16.92 -15.25 -0.10
CA PRO A 97 -16.83 -14.27 -1.19
C PRO A 97 -16.51 -12.88 -0.65
N THR A 98 -15.58 -12.18 -1.30
CA THR A 98 -15.17 -10.82 -0.91
C THR A 98 -15.07 -9.96 -2.14
N SER A 99 -15.50 -8.70 -2.02
CA SER A 99 -15.26 -7.71 -3.05
C SER A 99 -13.77 -7.37 -3.10
N PRO A 100 -13.19 -7.20 -4.29
CA PRO A 100 -11.84 -6.69 -4.43
C PRO A 100 -11.74 -5.27 -3.85
N GLU A 101 -10.57 -4.94 -3.34
CA GLU A 101 -10.19 -3.57 -3.05
C GLU A 101 -10.04 -2.77 -4.36
N ALA A 102 -10.39 -1.49 -4.31
CA ALA A 102 -10.31 -0.58 -5.45
C ALA A 102 -9.30 0.55 -5.18
N TYR A 103 -8.67 1.05 -6.25
CA TYR A 103 -7.76 2.18 -6.16
C TYR A 103 -8.51 3.46 -5.72
N PRO A 104 -7.88 4.34 -4.91
CA PRO A 104 -8.41 5.68 -4.68
C PRO A 104 -8.48 6.45 -6.01
N SER A 105 -9.59 7.15 -6.28
CA SER A 105 -9.79 7.81 -7.57
C SER A 105 -8.73 8.86 -7.91
N TRP A 106 -8.16 9.52 -6.89
CA TRP A 106 -7.13 10.54 -7.06
C TRP A 106 -5.81 9.97 -7.61
N THR A 107 -5.50 8.68 -7.44
CA THR A 107 -4.23 8.14 -7.94
C THR A 107 -4.13 8.15 -9.46
N LEU A 108 -5.27 8.21 -10.16
CA LEU A 108 -5.36 8.30 -11.62
C LEU A 108 -4.81 9.60 -12.19
N THR A 109 -4.76 10.67 -11.39
CA THR A 109 -4.22 11.97 -11.82
C THR A 109 -2.70 12.02 -11.73
N ALA A 110 -2.10 11.11 -10.94
CA ALA A 110 -0.65 11.01 -10.80
C ALA A 110 -0.04 10.37 -12.05
N GLY A 111 0.51 11.22 -12.92
CA GLY A 111 1.15 10.82 -14.16
C GLY A 111 2.49 10.09 -13.99
N LYS A 112 3.05 9.68 -15.12
CA LYS A 112 4.40 9.11 -15.20
C LYS A 112 5.45 10.23 -15.07
N LEU A 113 6.46 10.02 -14.24
CA LEU A 113 7.55 10.98 -14.07
C LEU A 113 8.40 11.10 -15.35
N PRO A 114 8.84 12.31 -15.72
CA PRO A 114 9.65 12.54 -16.91
C PRO A 114 11.02 11.84 -16.81
N GLU A 115 11.61 11.85 -15.62
CA GLU A 115 12.88 11.21 -15.32
C GLU A 115 12.70 9.95 -14.49
N LYS A 116 13.70 9.08 -14.58
CA LYS A 116 13.71 7.80 -13.87
C LYS A 116 14.01 8.03 -12.38
N LEU A 117 13.04 7.76 -11.52
CA LEU A 117 13.24 7.82 -10.07
C LEU A 117 13.66 6.45 -9.53
N ILE A 118 14.85 6.37 -8.91
CA ILE A 118 15.39 5.10 -8.37
C ILE A 118 15.37 5.14 -6.84
N LEU A 119 14.48 4.35 -6.25
CA LEU A 119 14.34 4.17 -4.81
C LEU A 119 14.83 2.76 -4.43
N GLY A 120 16.10 2.44 -4.72
CA GLY A 120 16.69 1.15 -4.36
C GLY A 120 17.99 0.82 -5.10
N THR A 121 18.58 -0.33 -4.78
CA THR A 121 19.83 -0.82 -5.40
C THR A 121 19.62 -1.98 -6.36
N ARG A 122 18.49 -2.69 -6.28
CA ARG A 122 18.18 -3.86 -7.13
C ARG A 122 17.54 -3.40 -8.43
N THR A 123 18.03 -3.86 -9.58
CA THR A 123 17.49 -3.48 -10.91
C THR A 123 16.48 -4.47 -11.50
N THR A 124 16.24 -5.60 -10.83
CA THR A 124 15.22 -6.58 -11.21
C THR A 124 13.88 -6.17 -10.62
N TYR A 125 12.95 -5.74 -11.46
CA TYR A 125 11.66 -5.22 -11.04
C TYR A 125 10.52 -6.04 -11.63
N ILE A 126 9.53 -6.31 -10.80
CA ILE A 126 8.24 -6.85 -11.22
C ILE A 126 7.36 -5.65 -11.58
N GLU A 127 6.50 -5.81 -12.58
CA GLU A 127 5.53 -4.78 -12.93
C GLU A 127 4.69 -4.40 -11.70
N SER A 128 4.64 -3.10 -11.40
CA SER A 128 3.97 -2.56 -10.23
C SER A 128 3.46 -1.14 -10.52
N PRO A 129 2.56 -0.60 -9.70
CA PRO A 129 2.14 0.80 -9.77
C PRO A 129 3.30 1.82 -9.76
N PHE A 130 4.42 1.49 -9.10
CA PHE A 130 5.64 2.29 -9.14
C PHE A 130 6.26 2.31 -10.54
N HIS A 131 6.43 1.13 -11.15
CA HIS A 131 7.04 1.02 -12.48
C HIS A 131 6.24 1.77 -13.55
N ARG A 132 4.91 1.74 -13.47
CA ARG A 132 4.02 2.49 -14.39
C ARG A 132 4.29 4.00 -14.36
N ARG A 133 4.84 4.52 -13.25
CA ARG A 133 5.17 5.94 -13.04
C ARG A 133 6.65 6.28 -13.21
N ASN A 134 7.46 5.40 -13.82
CA ASN A 134 8.91 5.58 -13.95
C ASN A 134 9.66 5.55 -12.60
N ILE A 135 9.06 4.92 -11.59
CA ILE A 135 9.62 4.77 -10.24
C ILE A 135 10.09 3.32 -10.07
N TYR A 136 11.31 3.15 -9.58
CA TYR A 136 12.00 1.87 -9.53
C TYR A 136 12.36 1.52 -8.09
N ILE A 137 11.63 0.57 -7.52
CA ILE A 137 11.78 0.07 -6.14
C ILE A 137 11.42 -1.42 -6.06
N ALA A 138 11.99 -2.13 -5.10
CA ALA A 138 11.54 -3.48 -4.76
C ALA A 138 10.21 -3.41 -3.98
N THR A 139 9.16 -4.07 -4.47
CA THR A 139 7.83 -4.05 -3.83
C THR A 139 7.54 -5.26 -2.95
N GLY A 140 8.48 -6.21 -2.84
CA GLY A 140 8.28 -7.47 -2.11
C GLY A 140 7.85 -7.29 -0.65
N ASP A 141 8.33 -6.23 0.00
CA ASP A 141 8.04 -5.93 1.41
C ASP A 141 6.56 -5.57 1.65
N PHE A 142 5.81 -5.14 0.63
CA PHE A 142 4.36 -4.95 0.75
C PHE A 142 3.63 -6.29 0.92
N TYR A 143 4.15 -7.36 0.30
CA TYR A 143 3.50 -8.66 0.19
C TYR A 143 3.90 -9.62 1.31
N SER A 144 4.74 -9.20 2.25
CA SER A 144 4.99 -9.99 3.46
C SER A 144 3.69 -10.06 4.29
N VAL A 145 3.30 -11.28 4.67
CA VAL A 145 2.10 -11.61 5.44
C VAL A 145 2.45 -12.13 6.83
#